data_AF-A0A3M3BD64-F1
#
_entry.id   AF-A0A3M3BD64-F1
#
_cell.length_a   1.000
_cell.length_b   1.000
_cell.length_c   1.000
_cell.angle_alpha   90.00
_cell.angle_beta   90.00
_cell.angle_gamma   90.00
#
_symmetry.space_group_name_H-M   'P 1'
#
loop_
_entity.id
_entity.type
_entity.pdbx_description
1 polymer ?
#
loop_
_entity_poly.entity_id
_entity_poly.type
_entity_poly.pdbx_seq_one_letter_code
_entity_poly.pdbx_strand_id
1 'polypeptide(L)'
;MDRLAQNLEHPPLDEPRFTAEDAAALDDEPDFDFMAGTDEAATKLDLARAYIDMGDADGARDILDEVVTEGDDGQKSEAREMLSRLA
;
A
#
# COMPACT_ATOMS: atom_id res chain seq x y z
N MET A 1 1.46 -25.95 47.71
CA MET A 1 0.97 -25.81 46.32
C MET A 1 1.48 -24.47 45.80
N ASP A 2 2.80 -24.24 45.89
CA ASP A 2 3.35 -22.87 45.85
C ASP A 2 4.56 -22.74 44.91
N ARG A 3 5.04 -23.85 44.35
CA ARG A 3 6.21 -23.86 43.44
C ARG A 3 5.85 -23.82 41.95
N LEU A 4 4.57 -23.97 41.60
CA LEU A 4 4.13 -23.92 40.20
C LEU A 4 3.72 -22.51 39.76
N ALA A 5 3.44 -21.60 40.70
CA ALA A 5 3.06 -20.21 40.41
C ALA A 5 4.27 -19.29 40.15
N GLN A 6 5.49 -19.71 40.52
CA GLN A 6 6.71 -18.89 40.40
C GLN A 6 7.42 -19.06 39.05
N ASN A 7 6.99 -19.99 38.20
CA ASN A 7 7.57 -20.19 36.85
C ASN A 7 6.72 -19.59 35.73
N LEU A 8 5.79 -18.70 36.06
CA LEU A 8 5.09 -17.87 35.08
C LEU A 8 5.61 -16.42 35.16
N GLU A 9 6.92 -16.25 35.30
CA GLU A 9 7.58 -15.05 34.79
C GLU A 9 7.43 -15.11 33.27
N HIS A 10 6.30 -14.62 32.78
CA HIS A 10 6.22 -14.14 31.42
C HIS A 10 7.38 -13.15 31.29
N PRO A 11 8.38 -13.38 30.41
CA PRO A 11 9.18 -12.25 29.96
C PRO A 11 8.15 -11.21 29.49
N PRO A 12 8.31 -9.92 29.83
CA PRO A 12 7.43 -8.92 29.26
C PRO A 12 7.49 -9.16 27.77
N LEU A 13 6.36 -9.57 27.19
CA LEU A 13 6.22 -9.53 25.75
C LEU A 13 6.59 -8.09 25.45
N ASP A 14 7.64 -7.88 24.66
CA ASP A 14 7.92 -6.57 24.09
C ASP A 14 6.63 -6.20 23.37
N GLU A 15 5.75 -5.51 24.10
CA GLU A 15 4.58 -4.86 23.56
C GLU A 15 5.14 -4.06 22.39
N PRO A 16 4.54 -4.10 21.20
CA PRO A 16 4.92 -3.17 20.15
C PRO A 16 4.68 -1.76 20.73
N ARG A 17 5.74 -1.18 21.29
CA ARG A 17 5.77 0.14 21.87
C ARG A 17 6.26 1.01 20.75
N PHE A 18 5.31 1.60 20.04
CA PHE A 18 5.62 2.82 19.33
C PHE A 18 5.91 3.89 20.39
N THR A 19 7.19 4.19 20.60
CA THR A 19 7.63 5.15 21.63
C THR A 19 7.74 6.56 21.06
N ALA A 20 7.83 7.56 21.93
CA ALA A 20 8.11 8.94 21.50
C ALA A 20 9.47 9.07 20.80
N GLU A 21 10.42 8.17 21.11
CA GLU A 21 11.73 8.10 20.47
C GLU A 21 11.62 7.51 19.05
N ASP A 22 10.76 6.50 18.85
CA ASP A 22 10.42 6.01 17.51
C ASP A 22 9.72 7.09 16.68
N ALA A 23 8.77 7.83 17.28
CA ALA A 23 8.08 8.92 16.60
C ALA A 23 9.02 10.07 16.19
N ALA A 24 10.06 10.35 17.00
CA ALA A 24 11.09 11.32 16.66
C ALA A 24 12.06 10.80 15.59
N ALA A 25 12.24 9.48 15.48
CA ALA A 25 13.04 8.86 14.42
C ALA A 25 12.34 8.90 13.04
N LEU A 26 11.01 9.01 12.99
CA LEU A 26 10.24 9.20 11.75
C LEU A 26 10.43 10.60 11.13
N ASP A 27 10.92 11.58 11.89
CA ASP A 27 11.12 12.97 11.43
C ASP A 27 12.40 13.13 10.57
N ASP A 28 13.31 12.14 10.65
CA ASP A 28 14.55 12.03 9.87
C ASP A 28 14.46 10.94 8.78
N GLU A 29 13.33 10.23 8.68
CA GLU A 29 13.06 9.43 7.50
C GLU A 29 12.83 10.39 6.33
N PRO A 30 13.39 10.12 5.12
CA PRO A 30 12.98 10.88 3.96
C PRO A 30 11.46 10.83 3.94
N ASP A 31 10.82 12.00 3.83
CA ASP A 31 9.37 12.13 3.71
C ASP A 31 8.83 10.92 2.96
N PHE A 32 7.72 10.37 3.42
CA PHE A 32 6.96 9.28 2.81
C PHE A 32 6.47 9.61 1.37
N ASP A 33 7.27 10.31 0.57
CA ASP A 33 7.42 10.27 -0.89
C ASP A 33 7.68 8.85 -1.43
N PHE A 34 7.52 7.81 -0.59
CA PHE A 34 7.27 6.42 -0.98
C PHE A 34 6.02 6.27 -1.88
N MET A 35 5.18 7.30 -1.98
CA MET A 35 4.18 7.46 -3.04
C MET A 35 4.42 8.73 -3.85
N ALA A 36 5.68 9.07 -4.18
CA ALA A 36 5.97 9.91 -5.34
C ALA A 36 5.10 9.35 -6.48
N GLY A 37 4.09 10.11 -6.94
CA GLY A 37 2.85 9.58 -7.56
C GLY A 37 3.01 8.54 -8.68
N THR A 38 4.22 8.38 -9.22
CA THR A 38 4.64 7.26 -10.05
C THR A 38 4.52 5.88 -9.38
N ASP A 39 4.89 5.70 -8.10
CA ASP A 39 4.78 4.37 -7.44
C ASP A 39 3.32 4.04 -7.06
N GLU A 40 2.56 5.07 -6.70
CA GLU A 40 1.11 4.94 -6.49
C GLU A 40 0.39 4.56 -7.80
N ALA A 41 0.69 5.23 -8.91
CA ALA A 41 0.12 4.92 -10.21
C ALA A 41 0.49 3.51 -10.71
N ALA A 42 1.69 3.02 -10.40
CA ALA A 42 2.09 1.64 -10.69
C ALA A 42 1.22 0.64 -9.90
N THR A 43 1.02 0.91 -8.61
CA THR A 43 0.15 0.09 -7.76
C THR A 43 -1.30 0.09 -8.26
N LYS A 44 -1.81 1.25 -8.70
CA LYS A 44 -3.15 1.39 -9.29
C LYS A 44 -3.29 0.59 -10.60
N LEU A 45 -2.26 0.54 -11.46
CA LEU A 45 -2.27 -0.30 -12.67
C LEU A 45 -2.40 -1.79 -12.33
N ASP A 46 -1.67 -2.27 -11.32
CA ASP A 46 -1.76 -3.66 -10.88
C ASP A 46 -3.12 -3.98 -10.26
N LEU A 47 -3.69 -3.03 -9.52
CA LEU A 47 -5.05 -3.17 -8.99
C LEU A 47 -6.08 -3.24 -10.13
N ALA A 48 -6.01 -2.34 -11.10
CA ALA A 48 -6.92 -2.33 -12.24
C ALA A 48 -6.90 -3.66 -13.01
N ARG A 49 -5.71 -4.26 -13.21
CA ARG A 49 -5.58 -5.61 -13.80
C ARG A 49 -6.34 -6.66 -13.00
N ALA A 50 -6.20 -6.65 -11.68
CA ALA A 50 -6.91 -7.59 -10.81
C ALA A 50 -8.44 -7.41 -10.90
N TYR A 51 -8.93 -6.17 -10.98
CA TYR A 51 -10.36 -5.89 -11.19
C TYR A 51 -10.87 -6.44 -12.54
N ILE A 52 -10.09 -6.27 -13.61
CA ILE A 52 -10.40 -6.86 -14.93
C ILE A 52 -10.45 -8.39 -14.85
N ASP A 53 -9.47 -9.01 -14.19
CA ASP A 53 -9.41 -10.47 -14.02
C ASP A 53 -10.60 -11.01 -13.21
N MET A 54 -11.11 -10.22 -12.26
CA MET A 54 -12.33 -10.52 -11.50
C MET A 54 -13.63 -10.23 -12.27
N GLY A 55 -13.54 -9.63 -13.47
CA GLY A 55 -14.68 -9.24 -14.29
C GLY A 55 -15.38 -7.94 -13.86
N ASP A 56 -14.77 -7.19 -12.94
CA ASP A 56 -15.25 -5.87 -12.52
C ASP A 56 -14.62 -4.78 -13.41
N ALA A 57 -15.17 -4.65 -14.62
CA ALA A 57 -14.70 -3.67 -15.59
C ALA A 57 -14.98 -2.22 -15.17
N ASP A 58 -16.02 -1.98 -14.37
CA ASP A 58 -16.39 -0.63 -13.94
C ASP A 58 -15.40 -0.15 -12.87
N GLY A 59 -15.09 -0.96 -11.86
CA GLY A 59 -14.05 -0.63 -10.88
C GLY A 59 -12.66 -0.49 -11.51
N ALA A 60 -12.34 -1.30 -12.52
CA ALA A 60 -11.10 -1.14 -13.29
C ALA A 60 -11.03 0.19 -14.03
N ARG A 61 -12.13 0.67 -14.64
CA ARG A 61 -12.14 1.95 -15.37
C ARG A 61 -11.88 3.14 -14.45
N ASP A 62 -12.54 3.16 -13.29
CA ASP A 62 -12.38 4.25 -12.31
C ASP A 62 -10.90 4.40 -11.89
N ILE A 63 -10.23 3.27 -11.59
CA ILE A 63 -8.81 3.25 -11.21
C ILE A 63 -7.91 3.68 -12.37
N LEU A 64 -8.20 3.23 -13.60
CA LEU A 64 -7.38 3.59 -14.77
C LEU A 64 -7.49 5.08 -15.12
N ASP A 65 -8.63 5.72 -14.89
CA ASP A 65 -8.79 7.17 -15.09
C ASP A 65 -7.94 8.00 -14.10
N GLU A 66 -7.77 7.52 -12.86
CA GLU A 66 -6.81 8.10 -11.91
C GLU A 66 -5.37 7.98 -12.44
N VAL A 67 -4.96 6.80 -12.92
CA VAL A 67 -3.62 6.58 -13.49
C VAL A 67 -3.34 7.50 -14.68
N VAL A 68 -4.34 7.74 -15.55
CA VAL A 68 -4.19 8.67 -16.69
C VAL A 68 -3.89 10.10 -16.22
N THR A 69 -4.35 10.46 -15.03
CA THR A 69 -4.15 11.80 -14.46
C THR A 69 -2.80 11.88 -13.74
N GLU A 70 -2.47 10.87 -12.92
CA GLU A 70 -1.41 10.91 -11.92
C GLU A 70 -0.09 10.27 -12.35
N GLY A 71 -0.13 9.27 -13.24
CA GLY A 71 1.07 8.50 -13.61
C GLY A 71 2.08 9.27 -14.45
N ASP A 72 3.19 8.63 -14.79
CA ASP A 72 4.12 9.12 -15.81
C ASP A 72 3.62 8.81 -17.24
N ASP A 73 4.35 9.28 -18.26
CA ASP A 73 3.94 9.09 -19.66
C ASP A 73 3.77 7.61 -20.06
N GLY A 74 4.59 6.72 -19.48
CA GLY A 74 4.49 5.28 -19.72
C GLY A 74 3.22 4.70 -19.10
N GLN A 75 2.98 5.00 -17.83
CA GLN A 75 1.80 4.56 -17.08
C GLN A 75 0.51 5.10 -17.69
N LYS A 76 0.48 6.37 -18.09
CA LYS A 76 -0.66 6.98 -18.79
C LYS A 76 -0.95 6.29 -20.12
N SER A 77 0.09 5.94 -20.87
CA SER A 77 -0.07 5.22 -22.14
C SER A 77 -0.65 3.83 -21.91
N GLU A 78 -0.14 3.11 -20.92
CA GLU A 78 -0.62 1.79 -20.54
C GLU A 78 -2.08 1.81 -20.08
N ALA A 79 -2.45 2.77 -19.23
CA ALA A 79 -3.81 2.93 -18.74
C ALA A 79 -4.80 3.20 -19.88
N ARG A 80 -4.44 4.08 -20.83
CA ARG A 80 -5.26 4.35 -22.02
C ARG A 80 -5.43 3.11 -22.91
N GLU A 81 -4.38 2.30 -23.05
CA GLU A 81 -4.47 1.06 -23.80
C GLU A 81 -5.44 0.07 -23.12
N MET A 82 -5.35 -0.09 -21.81
CA MET A 82 -6.28 -0.94 -21.05
C MET A 82 -7.72 -0.44 -21.17
N LEU A 83 -7.96 0.87 -20.98
CA LEU A 83 -9.29 1.49 -21.15
C LEU A 83 -9.86 1.22 -22.55
N SER A 84 -9.03 1.27 -23.59
CA SER A 84 -9.47 0.99 -24.97
C SER A 84 -9.93 -0.46 -25.19
N ARG A 85 -9.36 -1.42 -24.43
CA ARG A 85 -9.74 -2.84 -24.49
C ARG A 85 -11.02 -3.13 -23.69
N LEU A 86 -11.38 -2.26 -22.75
CA LEU A 86 -12.62 -2.36 -21.99
C LEU A 86 -13.81 -1.71 -22.71
N ALA A 87 -13.59 -0.92 -23.76
CA ALA A 87 -14.62 -0.21 -24.51
C ALA A 87 -15.52 -1.12 -25.37
#